data_AF-A0A7J2H7B8-F1
#
_entry.id   AF-A0A7J2H7B8-F1
#
_cell.length_a   1.000
_cell.length_b   1.000
_cell.length_c   1.000
_cell.angle_alpha   90.00
_cell.angle_beta   90.00
_cell.angle_gamma   90.00
#
_symmetry.space_group_name_H-M   'P 1'
#
loop_
_entity.id
_entity.type
_entity.pdbx_description
1 polymer ?
#
loop_
_entity_poly.entity_id
_entity_poly.type
_entity_poly.pdbx_seq_one_letter_code
_entity_poly.pdbx_strand_id
1 'polypeptide(L)'
;PFPWFRSDEVFFTRYLRADGQYWHEVNGRVVSKAEVRRYLARVGLDPDNMLIIMHQNMVEEFAFLSPQERLRMVEAAVGLRGYRDRVMSAIRMLEESGKEESRARDALRKAREALEYWSEVYERYRRRRELEYKLSFLRRELAWARVRDSLSELEEVKEKMEVVESEVQRVERELKLLMERENDVRRSIGLVESRLLEDVSRVESYLERLRALWEELVEVVSSARVREFERELLVRKLDELKTRERRLSRKVEALVAKAREVGDEVYSVRHVSEIEDDIRALELTLASLGDVPPNVEEAYAKYEESYEELVRRVEELEANRRRLREELDRRVELWRERVDSIIADVDAAYRYMLEHIGAKGGVRLVYEDEMEKAGIELLVGFGGAGPIPLDPYAHSGGERTTAIMCFFLALQSHVKSPLRAIDEFDVHMDPRNRDAVLNMIFEMASSDNNAQYVIITPGPLTQLPDGANVIVVQKVKGRSVASMARGVAM
;
A
#
# COMPACT_ATOMS: atom_id res chain seq x y z
N PRO A 1 -2.37 -44.39 -28.82
CA PRO A 1 -1.50 -43.64 -27.88
C PRO A 1 -0.73 -42.46 -28.50
N PHE A 2 -0.30 -42.53 -29.77
CA PHE A 2 0.45 -41.45 -30.44
C PHE A 2 -0.32 -40.89 -31.66
N PRO A 3 -1.13 -39.83 -31.50
CA PRO A 3 -2.04 -39.38 -32.56
C PRO A 3 -1.36 -38.77 -33.79
N TRP A 4 -0.07 -38.45 -33.71
CA TRP A 4 0.72 -37.88 -34.81
C TRP A 4 1.44 -38.93 -35.68
N PHE A 5 1.48 -40.18 -35.24
CA PHE A 5 2.02 -41.27 -36.06
C PHE A 5 0.86 -41.98 -36.78
N ARG A 6 0.94 -42.06 -38.10
CA ARG A 6 -0.02 -42.80 -38.95
C ARG A 6 0.44 -44.25 -39.15
N SER A 7 0.77 -44.92 -38.05
CA SER A 7 1.27 -46.30 -38.05
C SER A 7 0.78 -46.99 -36.79
N ASP A 8 0.44 -48.28 -36.92
CA ASP A 8 0.07 -49.14 -35.79
C ASP A 8 1.30 -49.53 -34.95
N GLU A 9 2.50 -49.41 -35.53
CA GLU A 9 3.78 -49.65 -34.87
C GLU A 9 4.59 -48.35 -34.73
N VAL A 10 5.23 -48.16 -33.57
CA VAL A 10 6.14 -47.03 -33.30
C VAL A 10 7.46 -47.58 -32.76
N PHE A 11 8.53 -47.36 -33.52
CA PHE A 11 9.87 -47.81 -33.19
C PHE A 11 10.63 -46.72 -32.44
N PHE A 12 11.17 -47.08 -31.27
CA PHE A 12 12.11 -46.27 -30.51
C PHE A 12 13.50 -46.89 -30.65
N THR A 13 14.45 -46.14 -31.21
CA THR A 13 15.81 -46.64 -31.44
C THR A 13 16.80 -45.76 -30.72
N ARG A 14 17.72 -46.37 -29.97
CA ARG A 14 18.90 -45.69 -29.40
C ARG A 14 20.14 -46.20 -30.10
N TYR A 15 20.91 -45.29 -30.69
CA TYR A 15 22.20 -45.61 -31.26
C TYR A 15 23.30 -45.27 -30.25
N LEU A 16 24.20 -46.21 -30.01
CA LEU A 16 25.36 -46.07 -29.14
C LEU A 16 26.61 -46.35 -29.96
N ARG A 17 27.47 -45.36 -30.12
CA ARG A 17 28.76 -45.52 -30.80
C ARG A 17 29.86 -45.85 -29.80
N ALA A 18 30.92 -46.50 -30.29
CA ALA A 18 32.08 -46.86 -29.49
C ALA A 18 32.85 -45.63 -28.95
N ASP A 19 32.67 -44.45 -29.56
CA ASP A 19 33.22 -43.16 -29.12
C ASP A 19 32.39 -42.50 -28.00
N GLY A 20 31.33 -43.16 -27.52
CA GLY A 20 30.46 -42.67 -26.45
C GLY A 20 29.35 -41.72 -26.93
N GLN A 21 29.33 -41.35 -28.22
CA GLN A 21 28.22 -40.57 -28.77
C GLN A 21 26.95 -41.43 -28.87
N TYR A 22 25.82 -40.84 -28.52
CA TYR A 22 24.52 -41.48 -28.65
C TYR A 22 23.46 -40.48 -29.10
N TRP A 23 22.49 -40.98 -29.85
CA TRP A 23 21.27 -40.25 -30.20
C TRP A 23 20.07 -41.19 -30.16
N HIS A 24 18.88 -40.59 -30.19
CA HIS A 24 17.62 -41.32 -30.20
C HIS A 24 16.85 -41.01 -31.46
N GLU A 25 16.17 -42.02 -31.99
CA GLU A 25 15.25 -41.88 -33.10
C GLU A 25 13.89 -42.47 -32.74
N VAL A 26 12.83 -41.84 -33.24
CA VAL A 26 11.47 -42.37 -33.17
C VAL A 26 10.93 -42.44 -34.59
N ASN A 27 10.62 -43.65 -35.07
CA ASN A 27 10.28 -43.92 -36.47
C ASN A 27 11.27 -43.29 -37.46
N GLY A 28 12.58 -43.41 -37.19
CA GLY A 28 13.67 -42.89 -38.03
C GLY A 28 13.91 -41.39 -37.94
N ARG A 29 13.18 -40.65 -37.09
CA ARG A 29 13.41 -39.22 -36.85
C ARG A 29 14.22 -39.01 -35.58
N VAL A 30 15.34 -38.28 -35.69
CA VAL A 30 16.15 -37.89 -34.53
C VAL A 30 15.34 -37.01 -33.59
N VAL A 31 15.33 -37.38 -32.31
CA VAL A 31 14.61 -36.68 -31.23
C VAL A 31 15.48 -36.53 -30.00
N SER A 32 15.17 -35.55 -29.16
CA SER A 32 15.83 -35.38 -27.87
C SER A 32 15.41 -36.47 -26.87
N LYS A 33 16.25 -36.73 -25.85
CA LYS A 33 15.90 -37.65 -24.74
C LYS A 33 14.61 -37.22 -24.02
N ALA A 34 14.38 -35.92 -23.90
CA ALA A 34 13.17 -35.38 -23.27
C ALA A 34 11.89 -35.70 -24.07
N GLU A 35 11.97 -35.65 -25.40
CA GLU A 35 10.84 -36.05 -26.27
C GLU A 35 10.59 -37.56 -26.21
N VAL A 36 11.65 -38.39 -26.21
CA VAL A 36 11.51 -39.84 -26.00
C VAL A 36 10.78 -40.12 -24.69
N ARG A 37 11.22 -39.51 -23.58
CA ARG A 37 10.56 -39.65 -22.27
C ARG A 37 9.10 -39.23 -22.33
N ARG A 38 8.78 -38.11 -22.99
CA ARG A 38 7.40 -37.64 -23.15
C ARG A 38 6.53 -38.63 -23.92
N TYR A 39 7.08 -39.27 -24.95
CA TYR A 39 6.37 -40.29 -25.70
C TYR A 39 6.16 -41.56 -24.87
N LEU A 40 7.20 -42.07 -24.23
CA LEU A 40 7.08 -43.25 -23.35
C LEU A 40 6.07 -43.02 -22.21
N ALA A 41 6.11 -41.86 -21.56
CA ALA A 41 5.16 -41.52 -20.50
C ALA A 41 3.69 -41.56 -20.96
N ARG A 42 3.42 -41.25 -22.23
CA ARG A 42 2.06 -41.29 -22.82
C ARG A 42 1.50 -42.71 -22.98
N VAL A 43 2.36 -43.73 -22.99
CA VAL A 43 1.99 -45.16 -23.00
C VAL A 43 2.18 -45.81 -21.64
N GLY A 44 2.38 -45.02 -20.57
CA GLY A 44 2.59 -45.55 -19.22
C GLY A 44 3.97 -46.15 -18.98
N LEU A 45 4.93 -45.88 -19.87
CA LEU A 45 6.32 -46.32 -19.71
C LEU A 45 7.16 -45.16 -19.18
N ASP A 46 7.68 -45.32 -17.96
CA ASP A 46 8.71 -44.44 -17.43
C ASP A 46 9.95 -45.28 -17.10
N PRO A 47 11.02 -45.22 -17.91
CA PRO A 47 12.23 -46.00 -17.67
C PRO A 47 12.96 -45.57 -16.39
N ASP A 48 12.67 -44.38 -15.84
CA ASP A 48 13.24 -43.92 -14.58
C ASP A 48 12.34 -44.34 -13.38
N ASN A 49 11.18 -44.97 -13.61
CA ASN A 49 10.32 -45.50 -12.56
C ASN A 49 10.80 -46.89 -12.15
N MET A 50 11.34 -46.97 -10.94
CA MET A 50 11.91 -48.20 -10.40
C MET A 50 10.92 -49.36 -10.26
N LEU A 51 9.62 -49.11 -10.16
CA LEU A 51 8.63 -50.21 -10.11
C LEU A 51 8.29 -50.77 -11.50
N ILE A 52 8.65 -50.04 -12.57
CA ILE A 52 8.55 -50.50 -13.96
C ILE A 52 9.80 -51.27 -14.36
N ILE A 53 10.98 -50.74 -14.04
CA ILE A 53 12.27 -51.42 -14.24
C ILE A 53 13.03 -51.43 -12.91
N MET A 54 13.00 -52.56 -12.22
CA MET A 54 13.81 -52.79 -11.02
C MET A 54 15.20 -53.23 -11.44
N HIS A 55 16.17 -52.31 -11.37
CA HIS A 55 17.57 -52.56 -11.65
C HIS A 55 18.30 -53.25 -10.47
N GLN A 56 19.48 -53.79 -10.76
CA GLN A 56 20.41 -54.34 -9.76
C GLN A 56 20.68 -53.32 -8.63
N ASN A 57 20.79 -53.80 -7.39
CA ASN A 57 21.04 -53.02 -6.14
C ASN A 57 19.93 -52.05 -5.70
N MET A 58 18.85 -51.86 -6.45
CA MET A 58 17.75 -50.95 -6.07
C MET A 58 17.13 -51.29 -4.71
N VAL A 59 17.06 -52.58 -4.39
CA VAL A 59 16.58 -53.07 -3.09
C VAL A 59 17.50 -52.67 -1.95
N GLU A 60 18.81 -52.71 -2.18
CA GLU A 60 19.80 -52.29 -1.18
C GLU A 60 19.76 -50.78 -0.98
N GLU A 61 19.72 -50.01 -2.07
CA GLU A 61 19.61 -48.56 -2.02
C GLU A 61 18.36 -48.11 -1.26
N PHE A 62 17.21 -48.76 -1.50
CA PHE A 62 15.96 -48.47 -0.81
C PHE A 62 16.07 -48.61 0.71
N ALA A 63 16.81 -49.61 1.19
CA ALA A 63 16.97 -49.84 2.61
C ALA A 63 17.58 -48.63 3.32
N PHE A 64 18.54 -47.94 2.67
CA PHE A 64 19.25 -46.79 3.23
C PHE A 64 18.50 -45.46 3.07
N LEU A 65 17.39 -45.41 2.33
CA LEU A 65 16.58 -44.21 2.20
C LEU A 65 15.88 -43.86 3.51
N SER A 66 15.83 -42.57 3.84
CA SER A 66 14.99 -42.04 4.93
C SER A 66 13.50 -42.25 4.64
N PRO A 67 12.62 -42.25 5.67
CA PRO A 67 11.17 -42.37 5.46
C PRO A 67 10.61 -41.36 4.45
N GLN A 68 11.11 -40.12 4.45
CA GLN A 68 10.68 -39.08 3.51
C GLN A 68 11.13 -39.38 2.08
N GLU A 69 12.34 -39.89 1.90
CA GLU A 69 12.84 -40.31 0.58
C GLU A 69 12.08 -41.51 0.04
N ARG A 70 11.76 -42.49 0.90
CA ARG A 70 10.90 -43.62 0.56
C ARG A 70 9.54 -43.15 0.07
N LEU A 71 8.88 -42.22 0.80
CA LEU A 71 7.60 -41.65 0.36
C LEU A 71 7.71 -40.94 -0.98
N ARG A 72 8.72 -40.07 -1.17
CA ARG A 72 8.92 -39.37 -2.44
C ARG A 72 9.11 -40.34 -3.61
N MET A 73 9.82 -41.46 -3.38
CA MET A 73 10.00 -42.47 -4.40
C MET A 73 8.70 -43.21 -4.71
N VAL A 74 7.92 -43.58 -3.69
CA VAL A 74 6.59 -44.19 -3.86
C VAL A 74 5.67 -43.26 -4.64
N GLU A 75 5.59 -41.98 -4.25
CA GLU A 75 4.79 -40.97 -4.96
C GLU A 75 5.20 -40.83 -6.43
N ALA A 76 6.50 -40.88 -6.73
CA ALA A 76 6.97 -40.86 -8.11
C ALA A 76 6.55 -42.11 -8.87
N ALA A 77 6.69 -43.28 -8.24
CA ALA A 77 6.44 -44.56 -8.89
C ALA A 77 4.95 -44.82 -9.17
N VAL A 78 4.05 -44.36 -8.29
CA VAL A 78 2.59 -44.48 -8.45
C VAL A 78 1.94 -43.26 -9.13
N GLY A 79 2.74 -42.26 -9.52
CA GLY A 79 2.26 -41.08 -10.25
C GLY A 79 1.61 -39.98 -9.39
N LEU A 80 1.82 -40.00 -8.07
CA LEU A 80 1.35 -38.97 -7.13
C LEU A 80 2.30 -37.77 -6.98
N ARG A 81 3.52 -37.81 -7.51
CA ARG A 81 4.51 -36.71 -7.43
C ARG A 81 3.93 -35.34 -7.79
N GLY A 82 3.06 -35.27 -8.79
CA GLY A 82 2.43 -34.01 -9.21
C GLY A 82 1.55 -33.35 -8.15
N TYR A 83 0.96 -34.12 -7.22
CA TYR A 83 0.23 -33.57 -6.08
C TYR A 83 1.20 -32.87 -5.12
N ARG A 84 2.31 -33.53 -4.79
CA ARG A 84 3.36 -32.97 -3.93
C ARG A 84 3.93 -31.68 -4.52
N ASP A 85 4.27 -31.68 -5.80
CA ASP A 85 4.80 -30.50 -6.48
C ASP A 85 3.82 -29.30 -6.44
N ARG A 86 2.51 -29.56 -6.59
CA ARG A 86 1.47 -28.52 -6.50
C ARG A 86 1.31 -27.95 -5.09
N VAL A 87 1.44 -28.78 -4.06
CA VAL A 87 1.43 -28.33 -2.65
C VAL A 87 2.67 -27.48 -2.38
N MET A 88 3.87 -27.98 -2.69
CA MET A 88 5.12 -27.24 -2.49
C MET A 88 5.15 -25.91 -3.25
N SER A 89 4.59 -25.87 -4.46
CA SER A 89 4.45 -24.61 -5.20
C SER A 89 3.51 -23.63 -4.50
N ALA A 90 2.39 -24.10 -3.94
CA ALA A 90 1.44 -23.26 -3.22
C ALA A 90 2.04 -22.73 -1.90
N ILE A 91 2.80 -23.54 -1.17
CA ILE A 91 3.54 -23.10 0.03
C ILE A 91 4.48 -21.94 -0.31
N ARG A 92 5.32 -22.10 -1.35
CA ARG A 92 6.25 -21.04 -1.80
C ARG A 92 5.52 -19.76 -2.19
N MET A 93 4.41 -19.86 -2.92
CA MET A 93 3.59 -18.69 -3.29
C MET A 93 3.01 -17.99 -2.04
N LEU A 94 2.57 -18.76 -1.05
CA LEU A 94 2.03 -18.22 0.19
C LEU A 94 3.12 -17.49 1.02
N GLU A 95 4.33 -18.05 1.08
CA GLU A 95 5.48 -17.42 1.74
C GLU A 95 5.89 -16.11 1.06
N GLU A 96 5.95 -16.09 -0.27
CA GLU A 96 6.29 -14.90 -1.04
C GLU A 96 5.23 -13.80 -0.86
N SER A 97 3.95 -14.16 -0.94
CA SER A 97 2.83 -13.26 -0.64
C SER A 97 2.90 -12.71 0.79
N GLY A 98 3.31 -13.53 1.77
CA GLY A 98 3.51 -13.07 3.15
C GLY A 98 4.65 -12.06 3.32
N LYS A 99 5.74 -12.21 2.56
CA LYS A 99 6.84 -11.22 2.54
C LYS A 99 6.39 -9.91 1.89
N GLU A 100 5.60 -9.98 0.82
CA GLU A 100 5.05 -8.79 0.16
C GLU A 100 4.09 -8.02 1.08
N GLU A 101 3.16 -8.72 1.74
CA GLU A 101 2.24 -8.14 2.73
C GLU A 101 2.99 -7.44 3.87
N SER A 102 4.05 -8.06 4.41
CA SER A 102 4.87 -7.45 5.47
C SER A 102 5.50 -6.14 5.01
N ARG A 103 6.06 -6.11 3.79
CA ARG A 103 6.66 -4.88 3.23
C ARG A 103 5.62 -3.80 3.01
N ALA A 104 4.43 -4.17 2.52
CA ALA A 104 3.33 -3.25 2.30
C ALA A 104 2.82 -2.67 3.63
N ARG A 105 2.71 -3.48 4.69
CA ARG A 105 2.35 -3.00 6.05
C ARG A 105 3.40 -2.05 6.62
N ASP A 106 4.68 -2.33 6.42
CA ASP A 106 5.76 -1.42 6.85
C ASP A 106 5.72 -0.09 6.10
N ALA A 107 5.44 -0.12 4.79
CA ALA A 107 5.24 1.09 4.00
C ALA A 107 4.00 1.88 4.47
N LEU A 108 2.88 1.19 4.73
CA LEU A 108 1.66 1.79 5.25
C LEU A 108 1.87 2.46 6.61
N ARG A 109 2.65 1.84 7.51
CA ARG A 109 3.02 2.44 8.80
C ARG A 109 3.79 3.73 8.61
N LYS A 110 4.80 3.75 7.74
CA LYS A 110 5.58 4.97 7.44
C LYS A 110 4.71 6.04 6.77
N ALA A 111 3.81 5.65 5.88
CA ALA A 111 2.87 6.57 5.25
C ALA A 111 1.91 7.18 6.27
N ARG A 112 1.44 6.41 7.25
CA ARG A 112 0.62 6.91 8.37
C ARG A 112 1.37 7.95 9.20
N GLU A 113 2.60 7.64 9.61
CA GLU A 113 3.45 8.57 10.38
C GLU A 113 3.67 9.88 9.61
N ALA A 114 3.93 9.78 8.30
CA ALA A 114 4.06 10.96 7.43
C ALA A 114 2.75 11.74 7.29
N LEU A 115 1.61 11.06 7.11
CA LEU A 115 0.30 11.69 6.99
C LEU A 115 -0.10 12.40 8.28
N GLU A 116 0.16 11.82 9.44
CA GLU A 116 -0.10 12.43 10.74
C GLU A 116 0.68 13.75 10.90
N TYR A 117 1.97 13.73 10.58
CA TYR A 117 2.79 14.94 10.55
C TYR A 117 2.22 16.01 9.60
N TRP A 118 1.91 15.64 8.36
CA TRP A 118 1.39 16.60 7.38
C TRP A 118 -0.02 17.08 7.73
N SER A 119 -0.83 16.28 8.41
CA SER A 119 -2.14 16.68 8.93
C SER A 119 -2.00 17.79 9.97
N GLU A 120 -1.06 17.66 10.91
CA GLU A 120 -0.80 18.70 11.92
C GLU A 120 -0.28 20.00 11.28
N VAL A 121 0.59 19.87 10.27
CA VAL A 121 1.10 21.02 9.51
C VAL A 121 -0.03 21.68 8.71
N TYR A 122 -0.93 20.89 8.11
CA TYR A 122 -2.07 21.38 7.34
C TYR A 122 -3.10 22.11 8.20
N GLU A 123 -3.41 21.60 9.40
CA GLU A 123 -4.28 22.30 10.34
C GLU A 123 -3.69 23.64 10.79
N ARG A 124 -2.37 23.70 11.04
CA ARG A 124 -1.68 24.97 11.32
C ARG A 124 -1.75 25.94 10.14
N TYR A 125 -1.52 25.44 8.92
CA TYR A 125 -1.66 26.24 7.69
C TYR A 125 -3.06 26.84 7.56
N ARG A 126 -4.10 26.01 7.71
CA ARG A 126 -5.50 26.42 7.59
C ARG A 126 -5.87 27.48 8.62
N ARG A 127 -5.48 27.27 9.89
CA ARG A 127 -5.70 28.24 10.96
C ARG A 127 -4.96 29.55 10.70
N ARG A 128 -3.72 29.48 10.21
CA ARG A 128 -2.96 30.68 9.84
C ARG A 128 -3.66 31.47 8.73
N ARG A 129 -4.09 30.81 7.65
CA ARG A 129 -4.85 31.43 6.55
C ARG A 129 -6.12 32.14 7.03
N GLU A 130 -6.86 31.50 7.93
CA GLU A 130 -8.07 32.09 8.51
C GLU A 130 -7.75 33.37 9.31
N LEU A 131 -6.68 33.35 10.11
CA LEU A 131 -6.24 34.52 10.87
C LEU A 131 -5.69 35.62 9.96
N GLU A 132 -4.96 35.29 8.89
CA GLU A 132 -4.49 36.25 7.88
C GLU A 132 -5.66 36.94 7.18
N TYR A 133 -6.72 36.19 6.86
CA TYR A 133 -7.95 36.76 6.31
C TYR A 133 -8.67 37.69 7.29
N LYS A 134 -8.78 37.29 8.57
CA LYS A 134 -9.34 38.15 9.62
C LYS A 134 -8.50 39.42 9.84
N LEU A 135 -7.17 39.29 9.82
CA LEU A 135 -6.24 40.40 9.97
C LEU A 135 -6.35 41.38 8.80
N SER A 136 -6.45 40.89 7.56
CA SER A 136 -6.64 41.75 6.39
C SER A 136 -7.96 42.52 6.47
N PHE A 137 -9.03 41.87 6.93
CA PHE A 137 -10.31 42.51 7.18
C PHE A 137 -10.19 43.62 8.25
N LEU A 138 -9.61 43.34 9.41
CA LEU A 138 -9.46 44.32 10.48
C LEU A 138 -8.54 45.49 10.07
N ARG A 139 -7.49 45.24 9.30
CA ARG A 139 -6.62 46.32 8.78
C ARG A 139 -7.39 47.26 7.85
N ARG A 140 -8.28 46.71 7.02
CA ARG A 140 -9.18 47.50 6.19
C ARG A 140 -10.19 48.27 7.05
N GLU A 141 -10.79 47.61 8.05
CA GLU A 141 -11.71 48.24 8.99
C GLU A 141 -11.05 49.42 9.74
N LEU A 142 -9.82 49.23 10.23
CA LEU A 142 -9.03 50.26 10.92
C LEU A 142 -8.77 51.47 10.03
N ALA A 143 -8.41 51.24 8.76
CA ALA A 143 -8.13 52.32 7.82
C ALA A 143 -9.37 53.20 7.60
N TRP A 144 -10.54 52.59 7.40
CA TRP A 144 -11.80 53.31 7.21
C TRP A 144 -12.35 53.92 8.52
N ALA A 145 -12.13 53.30 9.68
CA ALA A 145 -12.47 53.89 10.98
C ALA A 145 -11.68 55.20 11.24
N ARG A 146 -10.39 55.25 10.87
CA ARG A 146 -9.58 56.47 10.98
C ARG A 146 -10.04 57.59 10.03
N VAL A 147 -10.52 57.21 8.84
CA VAL A 147 -11.14 58.15 7.88
C VAL A 147 -12.42 58.72 8.49
N ARG A 148 -13.32 57.87 9.01
CA ARG A 148 -14.55 58.26 9.69
C ARG A 148 -14.28 59.25 10.83
N ASP A 149 -13.36 58.94 11.74
CA ASP A 149 -13.06 59.81 12.88
C ASP A 149 -12.51 61.18 12.41
N SER A 150 -11.64 61.19 11.41
CA SER A 150 -11.10 62.46 10.86
C SER A 150 -12.13 63.25 10.05
N LEU A 151 -13.10 62.58 9.41
CA LEU A 151 -14.24 63.21 8.74
C LEU A 151 -15.17 63.88 9.76
N SER A 152 -15.49 63.18 10.85
CA SER A 152 -16.29 63.75 11.95
C SER A 152 -15.62 64.99 12.55
N GLU A 153 -14.30 64.94 12.80
CA GLU A 153 -13.54 66.12 13.26
C GLU A 153 -13.57 67.28 12.26
N LEU A 154 -13.51 66.98 10.96
CA LEU A 154 -13.57 68.00 9.90
C LEU A 154 -14.95 68.66 9.84
N GLU A 155 -16.02 67.86 9.99
CA GLU A 155 -17.40 68.33 9.99
C GLU A 155 -17.67 69.23 11.21
N GLU A 156 -17.24 68.85 12.41
CA GLU A 156 -17.32 69.71 13.60
C GLU A 156 -16.58 71.05 13.44
N VAL A 157 -15.42 71.06 12.75
CA VAL A 157 -14.67 72.30 12.50
C VAL A 157 -15.41 73.17 11.48
N LYS A 158 -16.01 72.58 10.45
CA LYS A 158 -16.83 73.30 9.45
C LYS A 158 -18.06 73.93 10.10
N GLU A 159 -18.77 73.20 10.96
CA GLU A 159 -19.91 73.75 11.71
C GLU A 159 -19.47 74.93 12.60
N LYS A 160 -18.36 74.81 13.34
CA LYS A 160 -17.81 75.91 14.15
C LYS A 160 -17.42 77.12 13.29
N MET A 161 -16.90 76.88 12.09
CA MET A 161 -16.57 77.95 11.14
C MET A 161 -17.81 78.69 10.68
N GLU A 162 -18.87 77.98 10.30
CA GLU A 162 -20.14 78.60 9.88
C GLU A 162 -20.74 79.48 10.98
N VAL A 163 -20.70 79.01 12.23
CA VAL A 163 -21.16 79.81 13.39
C VAL A 163 -20.33 81.10 13.52
N VAL A 164 -19.00 81.01 13.54
CA VAL A 164 -18.12 82.19 13.69
C VAL A 164 -18.25 83.14 12.49
N GLU A 165 -18.40 82.62 11.27
CA GLU A 165 -18.60 83.43 10.07
C GLU A 165 -19.91 84.22 10.13
N SER A 166 -20.99 83.60 10.64
CA SER A 166 -22.26 84.29 10.88
C SER A 166 -22.16 85.39 11.94
N GLU A 167 -21.34 85.18 12.99
CA GLU A 167 -21.06 86.18 14.03
C GLU A 167 -20.26 87.36 13.46
N VAL A 168 -19.24 87.10 12.64
CA VAL A 168 -18.47 88.15 11.93
C VAL A 168 -19.42 88.99 11.07
N GLN A 169 -20.28 88.37 10.27
CA GLN A 169 -21.24 89.09 9.43
C GLN A 169 -22.25 89.92 10.25
N ARG A 170 -22.62 89.45 11.45
CA ARG A 170 -23.47 90.24 12.36
C ARG A 170 -22.72 91.47 12.89
N VAL A 171 -21.52 91.29 13.42
CA VAL A 171 -20.71 92.39 13.97
C VAL A 171 -20.33 93.40 12.87
N GLU A 172 -20.03 92.94 11.66
CA GLU A 172 -19.76 93.82 10.50
C GLU A 172 -20.98 94.68 10.13
N ARG A 173 -22.19 94.13 10.21
CA ARG A 173 -23.43 94.90 10.01
C ARG A 173 -23.64 95.94 11.10
N GLU A 174 -23.43 95.57 12.36
CA GLU A 174 -23.53 96.50 13.50
C GLU A 174 -22.49 97.61 13.42
N LEU A 175 -21.24 97.28 13.09
CA LEU A 175 -20.17 98.25 12.91
C LEU A 175 -20.49 99.23 11.78
N LYS A 176 -21.05 98.75 10.66
CA LYS A 176 -21.49 99.61 9.56
C LYS A 176 -22.55 100.62 10.00
N LEU A 177 -23.55 100.17 10.77
CA LEU A 177 -24.59 101.06 11.33
C LEU A 177 -24.00 102.10 12.29
N LEU A 178 -23.04 101.70 13.13
CA LEU A 178 -22.34 102.62 14.04
C LEU A 178 -21.49 103.65 13.29
N MET A 179 -20.79 103.25 12.22
CA MET A 179 -20.03 104.16 11.36
C MET A 179 -20.94 105.15 10.61
N GLU A 180 -22.10 104.69 10.13
CA GLU A 180 -23.12 105.58 9.54
C GLU A 180 -23.61 106.60 10.57
N ARG A 181 -23.90 106.15 11.80
CA ARG A 181 -24.32 107.03 12.91
C ARG A 181 -23.24 108.02 13.32
N GLU A 182 -21.98 107.59 13.41
CA GLU A 182 -20.84 108.46 13.69
C GLU A 182 -20.75 109.61 12.68
N ASN A 183 -20.89 109.28 11.39
CA ASN A 183 -20.87 110.28 10.31
C ASN A 183 -22.05 111.25 10.37
N ASP A 184 -23.23 110.78 10.79
CA ASP A 184 -24.41 111.64 11.00
C ASP A 184 -24.23 112.59 12.19
N VAL A 185 -23.68 112.10 13.30
CA VAL A 185 -23.40 112.91 14.50
C VAL A 185 -22.31 113.95 14.18
N ARG A 186 -21.22 113.57 13.49
CA ARG A 186 -20.19 114.52 13.03
C ARG A 186 -20.75 115.60 12.11
N ARG A 187 -21.63 115.24 11.16
CA ARG A 187 -22.33 116.22 10.31
C ARG A 187 -23.21 117.16 11.13
N SER A 188 -23.92 116.63 12.12
CA SER A 188 -24.78 117.42 13.01
C SER A 188 -23.98 118.39 13.88
N ILE A 189 -22.82 117.97 14.39
CA ILE A 189 -21.87 118.84 15.10
C ILE A 189 -21.43 119.99 14.20
N GLY A 190 -20.94 119.70 12.99
CA GLY A 190 -20.50 120.75 12.05
C GLY A 190 -21.59 121.76 11.67
N LEU A 191 -22.84 121.30 11.53
CA LEU A 191 -24.01 122.17 11.30
C LEU A 191 -24.32 123.07 12.51
N VAL A 192 -24.23 122.55 13.73
CA VAL A 192 -24.46 123.34 14.95
C VAL A 192 -23.32 124.33 15.19
N GLU A 193 -22.07 123.94 14.91
CA GLU A 193 -20.90 124.83 14.97
C GLU A 193 -21.01 125.99 13.97
N SER A 194 -21.45 125.73 12.74
CA SER A 194 -21.68 126.78 11.74
C SER A 194 -22.80 127.74 12.17
N ARG A 195 -23.91 127.22 12.73
CA ARG A 195 -25.01 128.06 13.24
C ARG A 195 -24.63 128.89 14.47
N LEU A 196 -23.75 128.36 15.33
CA LEU A 196 -23.21 129.08 16.49
C LEU A 196 -22.37 130.31 16.08
N LEU A 197 -21.65 130.21 14.94
CA LEU A 197 -20.88 131.32 14.37
C LEU A 197 -21.78 132.41 13.74
N GLU A 198 -22.97 132.04 13.27
CA GLU A 198 -23.93 132.94 12.61
C GLU A 198 -24.89 133.65 13.58
N ASP A 199 -25.29 133.01 14.69
CA ASP A 199 -26.31 133.52 15.62
C ASP A 199 -25.84 133.56 17.09
N VAL A 200 -25.28 134.71 17.49
CA VAL A 200 -24.72 134.97 18.83
C VAL A 200 -25.81 135.13 19.90
N SER A 201 -27.10 135.24 19.52
CA SER A 201 -28.19 135.48 20.47
C SER A 201 -28.67 134.21 21.21
N ARG A 202 -28.27 133.02 20.75
CA ARG A 202 -28.74 131.70 21.24
C ARG A 202 -27.62 130.74 21.65
N VAL A 203 -26.45 131.29 21.97
CA VAL A 203 -25.21 130.55 22.29
C VAL A 203 -25.40 129.45 23.32
N GLU A 204 -26.11 129.72 24.42
CA GLU A 204 -26.30 128.74 25.51
C GLU A 204 -27.01 127.47 25.04
N SER A 205 -28.08 127.61 24.25
CA SER A 205 -28.83 126.48 23.67
C SER A 205 -28.03 125.65 22.66
N TYR A 206 -27.15 126.31 21.89
CA TYR A 206 -26.26 125.64 20.94
C TYR A 206 -25.12 124.91 21.66
N LEU A 207 -24.61 125.46 22.77
CA LEU A 207 -23.60 124.81 23.61
C LEU A 207 -24.14 123.55 24.32
N GLU A 208 -25.38 123.59 24.83
CA GLU A 208 -26.04 122.39 25.39
C GLU A 208 -26.22 121.30 24.33
N ARG A 209 -26.68 121.68 23.13
CA ARG A 209 -26.84 120.75 22.01
C ARG A 209 -25.53 120.17 21.52
N LEU A 210 -24.46 120.98 21.50
CA LEU A 210 -23.10 120.52 21.20
C LEU A 210 -22.60 119.54 22.24
N ARG A 211 -22.80 119.80 23.54
CA ARG A 211 -22.42 118.84 24.60
C ARG A 211 -23.10 117.49 24.41
N ALA A 212 -24.41 117.48 24.16
CA ALA A 212 -25.16 116.25 23.93
C ALA A 212 -24.66 115.49 22.67
N LEU A 213 -24.36 116.20 21.58
CA LEU A 213 -23.81 115.58 20.37
C LEU A 213 -22.37 115.08 20.56
N TRP A 214 -21.54 115.77 21.36
CA TRP A 214 -20.20 115.30 21.71
C TRP A 214 -20.24 114.06 22.60
N GLU A 215 -21.18 114.01 23.55
CA GLU A 215 -21.40 112.84 24.41
C GLU A 215 -21.88 111.63 23.57
N GLU A 216 -22.85 111.84 22.67
CA GLU A 216 -23.29 110.82 21.71
C GLU A 216 -22.15 110.38 20.79
N LEU A 217 -21.32 111.31 20.31
CA LEU A 217 -20.17 110.97 19.46
C LEU A 217 -19.17 110.08 20.20
N VAL A 218 -18.86 110.39 21.46
CA VAL A 218 -17.97 109.58 22.29
C VAL A 218 -18.54 108.17 22.52
N GLU A 219 -19.85 108.07 22.76
CA GLU A 219 -20.54 106.79 22.93
C GLU A 219 -20.52 105.94 21.64
N VAL A 220 -20.82 106.55 20.49
CA VAL A 220 -20.82 105.87 19.19
C VAL A 220 -19.41 105.44 18.79
N VAL A 221 -18.42 106.31 18.95
CA VAL A 221 -17.01 106.01 18.62
C VAL A 221 -16.46 104.91 19.53
N SER A 222 -16.75 104.95 20.83
CA SER A 222 -16.32 103.89 21.75
C SER A 222 -16.99 102.55 21.44
N SER A 223 -18.30 102.54 21.16
CA SER A 223 -19.04 101.36 20.74
C SER A 223 -18.52 100.80 19.41
N ALA A 224 -18.25 101.65 18.42
CA ALA A 224 -17.66 101.26 17.15
C ALA A 224 -16.28 100.64 17.35
N ARG A 225 -15.45 101.22 18.22
CA ARG A 225 -14.12 100.69 18.52
C ARG A 225 -14.17 99.32 19.21
N VAL A 226 -15.13 99.11 20.12
CA VAL A 226 -15.35 97.79 20.75
C VAL A 226 -15.78 96.76 19.71
N ARG A 227 -16.75 97.09 18.84
CA ARG A 227 -17.20 96.19 17.77
C ARG A 227 -16.12 95.90 16.73
N GLU A 228 -15.28 96.88 16.42
CA GLU A 228 -14.12 96.70 15.55
C GLU A 228 -13.11 95.72 16.16
N PHE A 229 -12.83 95.84 17.46
CA PHE A 229 -11.97 94.89 18.17
C PHE A 229 -12.59 93.48 18.25
N GLU A 230 -13.89 93.37 18.52
CA GLU A 230 -14.62 92.10 18.51
C GLU A 230 -14.56 91.43 17.12
N ARG A 231 -14.76 92.21 16.05
CA ARG A 231 -14.59 91.74 14.68
C ARG A 231 -13.18 91.22 14.43
N GLU A 232 -12.14 91.96 14.84
CA GLU A 232 -10.75 91.52 14.67
C GLU A 232 -10.49 90.17 15.37
N LEU A 233 -11.00 89.97 16.59
CA LEU A 233 -10.89 88.71 17.32
C LEU A 233 -11.60 87.56 16.60
N LEU A 234 -12.83 87.79 16.13
CA LEU A 234 -13.62 86.78 15.41
C LEU A 234 -12.98 86.43 14.07
N VAL A 235 -12.45 87.40 13.33
CA VAL A 235 -11.73 87.18 12.06
C VAL A 235 -10.46 86.36 12.30
N ARG A 236 -9.68 86.65 13.35
CA ARG A 236 -8.51 85.83 13.72
C ARG A 236 -8.90 84.39 14.04
N LYS A 237 -9.96 84.20 14.84
CA LYS A 237 -10.50 82.87 15.17
C LYS A 237 -10.98 82.12 13.92
N LEU A 238 -11.60 82.82 12.97
CA LEU A 238 -12.03 82.24 11.70
C LEU A 238 -10.84 81.79 10.85
N ASP A 239 -9.76 82.57 10.79
CA ASP A 239 -8.53 82.18 10.10
C ASP A 239 -7.83 80.98 10.74
N GLU A 240 -7.81 80.90 12.08
CA GLU A 240 -7.34 79.71 12.81
C GLU A 240 -8.17 78.46 12.48
N LEU A 241 -9.50 78.61 12.41
CA LEU A 241 -10.36 77.49 12.02
C LEU A 241 -10.19 77.11 10.54
N LYS A 242 -10.08 78.08 9.62
CA LYS A 242 -9.81 77.84 8.19
C LYS A 242 -8.49 77.11 7.96
N THR A 243 -7.44 77.48 8.69
CA THR A 243 -6.15 76.78 8.61
C THR A 243 -6.24 75.36 9.17
N ARG A 244 -6.99 75.16 10.26
CA ARG A 244 -7.27 73.83 10.82
C ARG A 244 -8.09 72.96 9.88
N GLU A 245 -9.13 73.50 9.25
CA GLU A 245 -9.98 72.84 8.24
C GLU A 245 -9.14 72.36 7.06
N ARG A 246 -8.33 73.25 6.45
CA ARG A 246 -7.45 72.87 5.33
C ARG A 246 -6.50 71.75 5.69
N ARG A 247 -5.95 71.78 6.92
CA ARG A 247 -5.05 70.73 7.42
C ARG A 247 -5.79 69.41 7.59
N LEU A 248 -6.98 69.43 8.17
CA LEU A 248 -7.83 68.24 8.35
C LEU A 248 -8.32 67.69 7.01
N SER A 249 -8.74 68.53 6.07
CA SER A 249 -9.16 68.11 4.73
C SER A 249 -8.03 67.37 3.99
N ARG A 250 -6.80 67.91 4.01
CA ARG A 250 -5.63 67.22 3.44
C ARG A 250 -5.33 65.89 4.16
N LYS A 251 -5.49 65.85 5.49
CA LYS A 251 -5.32 64.62 6.27
C LYS A 251 -6.36 63.57 5.88
N VAL A 252 -7.63 63.96 5.73
CA VAL A 252 -8.72 63.09 5.29
C VAL A 252 -8.45 62.56 3.89
N GLU A 253 -8.08 63.41 2.93
CA GLU A 253 -7.73 62.99 1.57
C GLU A 253 -6.61 61.94 1.57
N ALA A 254 -5.55 62.19 2.35
CA ALA A 254 -4.44 61.25 2.49
C ALA A 254 -4.85 59.92 3.13
N LEU A 255 -5.71 59.96 4.16
CA LEU A 255 -6.24 58.75 4.82
C LEU A 255 -7.17 57.96 3.89
N VAL A 256 -8.01 58.62 3.11
CA VAL A 256 -8.90 57.99 2.12
C VAL A 256 -8.07 57.30 1.04
N ALA A 257 -7.03 57.97 0.51
CA ALA A 257 -6.13 57.37 -0.47
C ALA A 257 -5.48 56.10 0.09
N LYS A 258 -4.94 56.17 1.31
CA LYS A 258 -4.33 55.02 2.00
C LYS A 258 -5.35 53.91 2.31
N ALA A 259 -6.58 54.24 2.67
CA ALA A 259 -7.61 53.24 2.95
C ALA A 259 -8.02 52.48 1.68
N ARG A 260 -8.14 53.18 0.54
CA ARG A 260 -8.43 52.56 -0.76
C ARG A 260 -7.32 51.63 -1.26
N GLU A 261 -6.06 51.92 -0.94
CA GLU A 261 -4.95 50.99 -1.22
C GLU A 261 -5.08 49.68 -0.44
N VAL A 262 -5.64 49.73 0.78
CA VAL A 262 -5.86 48.55 1.63
C VAL A 262 -7.11 47.77 1.19
N GLY A 263 -8.15 48.46 0.72
CA GLY A 263 -9.31 47.83 0.08
C GLY A 263 -10.58 48.69 0.12
N ASP A 264 -11.69 48.06 -0.27
CA ASP A 264 -13.01 48.70 -0.35
C ASP A 264 -13.49 49.29 0.98
N GLU A 265 -14.43 50.22 0.90
CA GLU A 265 -15.03 50.89 2.05
C GLU A 265 -15.73 49.90 2.99
N VAL A 266 -15.37 50.00 4.28
CA VAL A 266 -16.00 49.23 5.35
C VAL A 266 -16.58 50.21 6.36
N TYR A 267 -17.90 50.19 6.47
CA TYR A 267 -18.58 50.93 7.53
C TYR A 267 -18.34 50.22 8.87
N SER A 268 -17.77 50.94 9.83
CA SER A 268 -17.57 50.45 11.20
C SER A 268 -18.08 51.48 12.19
N VAL A 269 -18.68 51.01 13.27
CA VAL A 269 -19.08 51.81 14.45
C VAL A 269 -18.11 51.62 15.61
N ARG A 270 -17.12 50.75 15.46
CA ARG A 270 -16.16 50.41 16.52
C ARG A 270 -15.13 51.53 16.70
N HIS A 271 -14.61 51.68 17.90
CA HIS A 271 -13.53 52.61 18.18
C HIS A 271 -12.19 52.10 17.60
N VAL A 272 -11.37 53.04 17.12
CA VAL A 272 -10.05 52.74 16.54
C VAL A 272 -9.18 51.94 17.52
N SER A 273 -9.22 52.25 18.81
CA SER A 273 -8.45 51.54 19.84
C SER A 273 -8.82 50.05 19.95
N GLU A 274 -10.11 49.72 19.86
CA GLU A 274 -10.58 48.33 19.93
C GLU A 274 -10.10 47.52 18.72
N ILE A 275 -10.16 48.09 17.52
CA ILE A 275 -9.70 47.42 16.30
C ILE A 275 -8.18 47.23 16.35
N GLU A 276 -7.44 48.21 16.87
CA GLU A 276 -5.99 48.08 17.07
C GLU A 276 -5.62 47.01 18.10
N ASP A 277 -6.38 46.88 19.18
CA ASP A 277 -6.21 45.81 20.18
C ASP A 277 -6.44 44.43 19.56
N ASP A 278 -7.52 44.26 18.78
CA ASP A 278 -7.80 43.01 18.07
C ASP A 278 -6.71 42.66 17.06
N ILE A 279 -6.22 43.65 16.31
CA ILE A 279 -5.10 43.47 15.37
C ILE A 279 -3.86 42.98 16.11
N ARG A 280 -3.51 43.63 17.24
CA ARG A 280 -2.36 43.21 18.06
C ARG A 280 -2.53 41.79 18.58
N ALA A 281 -3.72 41.44 19.08
CA ALA A 281 -4.00 40.10 19.58
C ALA A 281 -3.90 39.03 18.47
N LEU A 282 -4.41 39.32 17.27
CA LEU A 282 -4.29 38.43 16.13
C LEU A 282 -2.85 38.30 15.65
N GLU A 283 -2.09 39.40 15.57
CA GLU A 283 -0.68 39.39 15.17
C GLU A 283 0.18 38.55 16.13
N LEU A 284 -0.06 38.66 17.44
CA LEU A 284 0.58 37.81 18.46
C LEU A 284 0.22 36.33 18.26
N THR A 285 -1.06 36.04 18.00
CA THR A 285 -1.51 34.67 17.74
C THR A 285 -0.86 34.11 16.48
N LEU A 286 -0.75 34.91 15.43
CA LEU A 286 -0.15 34.54 14.14
C LEU A 286 1.35 34.28 14.29
N ALA A 287 2.05 35.12 15.07
CA ALA A 287 3.44 34.91 15.42
C ALA A 287 3.66 33.61 16.22
N SER A 288 2.75 33.27 17.13
CA SER A 288 2.84 32.04 17.93
C SER A 288 2.66 30.76 17.12
N LEU A 289 1.96 30.81 15.98
CA LEU A 289 1.75 29.66 15.09
C LEU A 289 3.00 29.29 14.28
N GLY A 290 3.96 30.21 14.18
CA GLY A 290 5.19 30.03 13.42
C GLY A 290 4.99 30.04 11.91
N ASP A 291 6.05 29.67 11.20
CA ASP A 291 6.04 29.56 9.75
C ASP A 291 5.56 28.19 9.28
N VAL A 292 4.90 28.20 8.13
CA VAL A 292 4.33 27.01 7.52
C VAL A 292 4.88 26.91 6.09
N PRO A 293 5.30 25.73 5.62
CA PRO A 293 5.83 25.58 4.27
C PRO A 293 4.84 26.06 3.19
N PRO A 294 5.29 26.52 2.02
CA PRO A 294 4.39 27.07 1.00
C PRO A 294 3.52 26.00 0.30
N ASN A 295 3.93 24.73 0.34
CA ASN A 295 3.33 23.63 -0.42
C ASN A 295 2.58 22.61 0.46
N VAL A 296 2.01 23.04 1.60
CA VAL A 296 1.37 22.12 2.55
C VAL A 296 0.13 21.45 1.97
N GLU A 297 -0.72 22.19 1.25
CA GLU A 297 -1.94 21.63 0.64
C GLU A 297 -1.60 20.47 -0.30
N GLU A 298 -0.66 20.70 -1.22
CA GLU A 298 -0.20 19.69 -2.17
C GLU A 298 0.50 18.52 -1.48
N ALA A 299 1.32 18.78 -0.46
CA ALA A 299 2.00 17.74 0.30
C ALA A 299 0.99 16.86 1.05
N TYR A 300 0.05 17.46 1.78
CA TYR A 300 -0.97 16.73 2.53
C TYR A 300 -1.81 15.84 1.60
N ALA A 301 -2.35 16.41 0.52
CA ALA A 301 -3.14 15.66 -0.46
C ALA A 301 -2.35 14.48 -1.05
N LYS A 302 -1.06 14.67 -1.37
CA LYS A 302 -0.21 13.61 -1.89
C LYS A 302 0.02 12.48 -0.88
N TYR A 303 0.26 12.80 0.39
CA TYR A 303 0.46 11.78 1.43
C TYR A 303 -0.84 11.07 1.79
N GLU A 304 -1.98 11.78 1.74
CA GLU A 304 -3.31 11.20 1.93
C GLU A 304 -3.64 10.18 0.82
N GLU A 305 -3.48 10.57 -0.45
CA GLU A 305 -3.67 9.67 -1.60
C GLU A 305 -2.75 8.43 -1.50
N SER A 306 -1.46 8.64 -1.21
CA SER A 306 -0.50 7.54 -1.08
C SER A 306 -0.86 6.59 0.09
N TYR A 307 -1.34 7.14 1.20
CA TYR A 307 -1.79 6.35 2.34
C TYR A 307 -3.01 5.50 1.98
N GLU A 308 -4.01 6.08 1.31
CA GLU A 308 -5.19 5.36 0.87
C GLU A 308 -4.86 4.23 -0.12
N GLU A 309 -3.95 4.49 -1.07
CA GLU A 309 -3.50 3.46 -2.01
C GLU A 309 -2.83 2.29 -1.28
N LEU A 310 -1.98 2.58 -0.29
CA LEU A 310 -1.33 1.56 0.52
C LEU A 310 -2.32 0.77 1.39
N VAL A 311 -3.37 1.43 1.93
CA VAL A 311 -4.44 0.74 2.66
C VAL A 311 -5.11 -0.28 1.75
N ARG A 312 -5.58 0.15 0.57
CA ARG A 312 -6.22 -0.75 -0.42
C ARG A 312 -5.31 -1.89 -0.81
N ARG A 313 -4.01 -1.61 -1.03
CA ARG A 313 -3.03 -2.63 -1.40
C ARG A 313 -2.84 -3.68 -0.30
N VAL A 314 -2.79 -3.27 0.97
CA VAL A 314 -2.67 -4.22 2.10
C VAL A 314 -3.92 -5.08 2.20
N GLU A 315 -5.12 -4.51 2.08
CA GLU A 315 -6.38 -5.25 2.10
C GLU A 315 -6.47 -6.30 0.98
N GLU A 316 -6.06 -5.93 -0.23
CA GLU A 316 -5.99 -6.84 -1.37
C GLU A 316 -5.03 -8.01 -1.14
N LEU A 317 -3.83 -7.72 -0.60
CA LEU A 317 -2.82 -8.73 -0.29
C LEU A 317 -3.31 -9.70 0.80
N GLU A 318 -3.97 -9.20 1.84
CA GLU A 318 -4.58 -10.01 2.89
C GLU A 318 -5.70 -10.91 2.33
N ALA A 319 -6.56 -10.38 1.46
CA ALA A 319 -7.60 -11.16 0.79
C ALA A 319 -7.02 -12.21 -0.16
N ASN A 320 -5.94 -11.90 -0.89
CA ASN A 320 -5.24 -12.86 -1.73
C ASN A 320 -4.60 -13.98 -0.90
N ARG A 321 -3.89 -13.63 0.17
CA ARG A 321 -3.26 -14.59 1.08
C ARG A 321 -4.25 -15.54 1.73
N ARG A 322 -5.45 -15.06 2.10
CA ARG A 322 -6.53 -15.92 2.60
C ARG A 322 -6.95 -16.96 1.56
N ARG A 323 -7.20 -16.53 0.32
CA ARG A 323 -7.56 -17.43 -0.80
C ARG A 323 -6.46 -18.45 -1.11
N LEU A 324 -5.19 -18.03 -1.11
CA LEU A 324 -4.04 -18.92 -1.31
C LEU A 324 -3.92 -19.97 -0.21
N ARG A 325 -4.20 -19.60 1.05
CA ARG A 325 -4.21 -20.54 2.17
C ARG A 325 -5.33 -21.57 2.02
N GLU A 326 -6.55 -21.15 1.73
CA GLU A 326 -7.68 -22.06 1.48
C GLU A 326 -7.44 -22.99 0.29
N GLU A 327 -6.74 -22.52 -0.74
CA GLU A 327 -6.32 -23.37 -1.86
C GLU A 327 -5.23 -24.36 -1.46
N LEU A 328 -4.24 -23.93 -0.66
CA LEU A 328 -3.20 -24.80 -0.13
C LEU A 328 -3.81 -25.93 0.72
N ASP A 329 -4.72 -25.59 1.64
CA ASP A 329 -5.36 -26.57 2.53
C ASP A 329 -6.08 -27.66 1.73
N ARG A 330 -6.86 -27.26 0.70
CA ARG A 330 -7.51 -28.21 -0.23
C ARG A 330 -6.52 -29.08 -1.00
N ARG A 331 -5.37 -28.53 -1.41
CA ARG A 331 -4.34 -29.30 -2.12
C ARG A 331 -3.66 -30.32 -1.20
N VAL A 332 -3.44 -29.96 0.06
CA VAL A 332 -2.88 -30.85 1.09
C VAL A 332 -3.86 -31.98 1.39
N GLU A 333 -5.14 -31.67 1.57
CA GLU A 333 -6.21 -32.65 1.81
C GLU A 333 -6.30 -33.67 0.65
N LEU A 334 -6.37 -33.18 -0.59
CA LEU A 334 -6.37 -34.06 -1.77
C LEU A 334 -5.12 -34.92 -1.91
N TRP A 335 -3.95 -34.38 -1.53
CA TRP A 335 -2.72 -35.17 -1.51
C TRP A 335 -2.79 -36.27 -0.45
N ARG A 336 -3.23 -35.92 0.77
CA ARG A 336 -3.37 -36.84 1.91
C ARG A 336 -4.32 -37.98 1.59
N GLU A 337 -5.54 -37.67 1.12
CA GLU A 337 -6.53 -38.67 0.71
C GLU A 337 -5.98 -39.68 -0.31
N ARG A 338 -5.20 -39.19 -1.29
CA ARG A 338 -4.62 -40.05 -2.33
C ARG A 338 -3.47 -40.90 -1.82
N VAL A 339 -2.61 -40.35 -0.98
CA VAL A 339 -1.51 -41.10 -0.35
C VAL A 339 -2.08 -42.15 0.59
N ASP A 340 -2.99 -41.78 1.49
CA ASP A 340 -3.59 -42.69 2.47
C ASP A 340 -4.31 -43.86 1.80
N SER A 341 -5.06 -43.60 0.73
CA SER A 341 -5.71 -44.66 -0.06
C SER A 341 -4.69 -45.66 -0.63
N ILE A 342 -3.59 -45.19 -1.20
CA ILE A 342 -2.57 -46.08 -1.77
C ILE A 342 -1.83 -46.83 -0.66
N ILE A 343 -1.50 -46.17 0.45
CA ILE A 343 -0.81 -46.81 1.57
C ILE A 343 -1.68 -47.88 2.21
N ALA A 344 -2.99 -47.66 2.35
CA ALA A 344 -3.90 -48.68 2.88
C ALA A 344 -3.96 -49.93 1.98
N ASP A 345 -4.07 -49.74 0.66
CA ASP A 345 -4.09 -50.84 -0.32
C ASP A 345 -2.75 -51.60 -0.32
N VAL A 346 -1.63 -50.88 -0.32
CA VAL A 346 -0.28 -51.43 -0.30
C VAL A 346 0.01 -52.16 1.01
N ASP A 347 -0.42 -51.62 2.16
CA ASP A 347 -0.25 -52.24 3.47
C ASP A 347 -0.99 -53.58 3.57
N ALA A 348 -2.22 -53.65 3.04
CA ALA A 348 -2.97 -54.91 2.97
C ALA A 348 -2.26 -55.96 2.11
N ALA A 349 -1.83 -55.59 0.90
CA ALA A 349 -1.09 -56.47 0.00
C ALA A 349 0.27 -56.89 0.59
N TYR A 350 0.96 -55.97 1.24
CA TYR A 350 2.25 -56.21 1.89
C TYR A 350 2.14 -57.22 3.03
N ARG A 351 1.14 -57.07 3.91
CA ARG A 351 0.87 -58.04 4.98
C ARG A 351 0.58 -59.43 4.44
N TYR A 352 -0.26 -59.52 3.41
CA TYR A 352 -0.56 -60.79 2.75
C TYR A 352 0.72 -61.45 2.24
N MET A 353 1.58 -60.72 1.52
CA MET A 353 2.84 -61.26 1.00
C MET A 353 3.81 -61.67 2.12
N LEU A 354 3.93 -60.88 3.19
CA LEU A 354 4.77 -61.21 4.35
C LEU A 354 4.32 -62.51 5.04
N GLU A 355 3.02 -62.75 5.17
CA GLU A 355 2.51 -63.98 5.77
C GLU A 355 2.90 -65.23 4.98
N HIS A 356 2.93 -65.16 3.65
CA HIS A 356 3.29 -66.27 2.76
C HIS A 356 4.77 -66.67 2.88
N ILE A 357 5.65 -65.74 3.26
CA ILE A 357 7.07 -66.01 3.53
C ILE A 357 7.34 -66.33 5.02
N GLY A 358 6.31 -66.34 5.87
CA GLY A 358 6.45 -66.59 7.31
C GLY A 358 6.96 -65.39 8.11
N ALA A 359 6.76 -64.17 7.61
CA ALA A 359 7.06 -62.91 8.26
C ALA A 359 5.76 -62.18 8.68
N LYS A 360 5.88 -61.16 9.52
CA LYS A 360 4.78 -60.26 9.90
C LYS A 360 5.23 -58.81 9.78
N GLY A 361 4.30 -57.90 9.50
CA GLY A 361 4.67 -56.51 9.27
C GLY A 361 3.54 -55.59 8.85
N GLY A 362 3.93 -54.49 8.22
CA GLY A 362 3.00 -53.50 7.68
C GLY A 362 3.73 -52.27 7.14
N VAL A 363 2.99 -51.41 6.48
CA VAL A 363 3.43 -50.11 5.98
C VAL A 363 2.65 -49.05 6.73
N ARG A 364 3.32 -48.01 7.22
CA ARG A 364 2.66 -46.86 7.83
C ARG A 364 3.21 -45.54 7.33
N LEU A 365 2.32 -44.56 7.24
CA LEU A 365 2.69 -43.17 7.04
C LEU A 365 3.14 -42.57 8.39
N VAL A 366 4.20 -41.78 8.38
CA VAL A 366 4.71 -41.04 9.54
C VAL A 366 4.72 -39.55 9.24
N TYR A 367 4.51 -38.71 10.26
CA TYR A 367 4.41 -37.25 10.13
C TYR A 367 3.33 -36.80 9.13
N GLU A 368 2.19 -37.49 9.12
CA GLU A 368 1.08 -37.28 8.18
C GLU A 368 0.47 -35.87 8.23
N ASP A 369 0.57 -35.18 9.37
CA ASP A 369 0.07 -33.81 9.54
C ASP A 369 1.00 -32.75 8.93
N GLU A 370 2.25 -33.10 8.64
CA GLU A 370 3.25 -32.21 8.05
C GLU A 370 3.77 -32.81 6.75
N MET A 371 3.10 -32.51 5.63
CA MET A 371 3.42 -33.07 4.31
C MET A 371 4.92 -32.97 3.91
N GLU A 372 5.60 -31.90 4.32
CA GLU A 372 7.04 -31.73 4.06
C GLU A 372 7.89 -32.79 4.77
N LYS A 373 7.48 -33.19 5.98
CA LYS A 373 8.14 -34.19 6.83
C LYS A 373 7.56 -35.60 6.68
N ALA A 374 6.42 -35.72 5.99
CA ALA A 374 5.74 -36.98 5.77
C ALA A 374 6.67 -38.01 5.13
N GLY A 375 6.59 -39.24 5.64
CA GLY A 375 7.43 -40.36 5.21
C GLY A 375 6.73 -41.69 5.34
N ILE A 376 7.29 -42.74 4.74
CA ILE A 376 6.80 -44.12 4.87
C ILE A 376 7.79 -44.94 5.68
N GLU A 377 7.27 -45.68 6.65
CA GLU A 377 8.01 -46.71 7.37
C GLU A 377 7.48 -48.10 7.03
N LEU A 378 8.40 -49.02 6.74
CA LEU A 378 8.13 -50.44 6.61
C LEU A 378 8.41 -51.09 7.97
N LEU A 379 7.48 -51.90 8.46
CA LEU A 379 7.64 -52.70 9.66
C LEU A 379 7.75 -54.16 9.25
N VAL A 380 8.76 -54.87 9.74
CA VAL A 380 8.94 -56.30 9.45
C VAL A 380 9.51 -57.07 10.64
N GLY A 381 9.06 -58.31 10.81
CA GLY A 381 9.55 -59.26 11.79
C GLY A 381 9.56 -60.68 11.20
N PHE A 382 10.69 -61.36 11.30
CA PHE A 382 10.88 -62.73 10.83
C PHE A 382 10.97 -63.70 12.00
N GLY A 383 10.74 -65.00 11.74
CA GLY A 383 10.94 -66.06 12.74
C GLY A 383 10.05 -65.96 13.99
N GLY A 384 8.91 -65.28 13.90
CA GLY A 384 7.99 -65.07 15.03
C GLY A 384 8.33 -63.88 15.92
N ALA A 385 9.38 -63.11 15.62
CA ALA A 385 9.67 -61.83 16.28
C ALA A 385 8.59 -60.78 15.95
N GLY A 386 8.40 -59.82 16.86
CA GLY A 386 7.51 -58.68 16.62
C GLY A 386 8.02 -57.77 15.49
N PRO A 387 7.13 -57.14 14.69
CA PRO A 387 7.58 -56.24 13.62
C PRO A 387 8.30 -55.00 14.16
N ILE A 388 9.47 -54.72 13.62
CA ILE A 388 10.24 -53.50 13.90
C ILE A 388 10.43 -52.69 12.61
N PRO A 389 10.70 -51.37 12.70
CA PRO A 389 11.05 -50.58 11.53
C PRO A 389 12.21 -51.19 10.77
N LEU A 390 12.05 -51.28 9.44
CA LEU A 390 13.05 -51.79 8.53
C LEU A 390 14.27 -50.86 8.54
N ASP A 391 15.28 -51.29 9.29
CA ASP A 391 16.57 -50.65 9.45
C ASP A 391 17.65 -51.50 8.76
N PRO A 392 18.51 -50.91 7.90
CA PRO A 392 19.66 -51.57 7.29
C PRO A 392 20.53 -52.39 8.25
N TYR A 393 20.60 -52.01 9.54
CA TYR A 393 21.47 -52.62 10.53
C TYR A 393 20.77 -53.64 11.45
N ALA A 394 19.44 -53.68 11.48
CA ALA A 394 18.67 -54.53 12.40
C ALA A 394 18.25 -55.89 11.80
N HIS A 395 18.28 -56.02 10.47
CA HIS A 395 17.83 -57.23 9.75
C HIS A 395 18.97 -57.90 9.00
N SER A 396 18.89 -59.22 8.81
CA SER A 396 19.84 -59.92 7.93
C SER A 396 19.66 -59.48 6.47
N GLY A 397 20.72 -59.59 5.67
CA GLY A 397 20.71 -59.17 4.26
C GLY A 397 19.58 -59.83 3.43
N GLY A 398 19.29 -61.11 3.69
CA GLY A 398 18.22 -61.85 3.01
C GLY A 398 16.81 -61.47 3.47
N GLU A 399 16.59 -61.31 4.77
CA GLU A 399 15.31 -60.85 5.34
C GLU A 399 14.94 -59.45 4.86
N ARG A 400 15.92 -58.54 4.87
CA ARG A 400 15.77 -57.17 4.39
C ARG A 400 15.39 -57.13 2.91
N THR A 401 16.13 -57.87 2.07
CA THR A 401 15.87 -57.93 0.62
C THR A 401 14.50 -58.52 0.33
N THR A 402 14.11 -59.56 1.06
CA THR A 402 12.77 -60.17 0.92
C THR A 402 11.66 -59.20 1.33
N ALA A 403 11.82 -58.51 2.47
CA ALA A 403 10.85 -57.54 2.96
C ALA A 403 10.66 -56.35 2.01
N ILE A 404 11.73 -55.84 1.40
CA ILE A 404 11.65 -54.74 0.43
C ILE A 404 11.03 -55.23 -0.89
N MET A 405 11.38 -56.44 -1.34
CA MET A 405 10.78 -57.01 -2.55
C MET A 405 9.28 -57.22 -2.41
N CYS A 406 8.80 -57.75 -1.28
CA CYS A 406 7.36 -57.84 -1.01
C CYS A 406 6.70 -56.44 -1.04
N PHE A 407 7.37 -55.40 -0.56
CA PHE A 407 6.85 -54.03 -0.61
C PHE A 407 6.78 -53.49 -2.06
N PHE A 408 7.81 -53.70 -2.86
CA PHE A 408 7.80 -53.31 -4.28
C PHE A 408 6.74 -54.05 -5.08
N LEU A 409 6.57 -55.35 -4.86
CA LEU A 409 5.51 -56.13 -5.49
C LEU A 409 4.12 -55.65 -5.08
N ALA A 410 3.89 -55.34 -3.80
CA ALA A 410 2.65 -54.74 -3.33
C ALA A 410 2.34 -53.42 -4.05
N LEU A 411 3.35 -52.56 -4.25
CA LEU A 411 3.22 -51.31 -4.97
C LEU A 411 2.99 -51.46 -6.49
N GLN A 412 3.51 -52.52 -7.12
CA GLN A 412 3.42 -52.71 -8.58
C GLN A 412 1.98 -52.75 -9.10
N SER A 413 1.02 -53.18 -8.27
CA SER A 413 -0.41 -53.18 -8.60
C SER A 413 -0.97 -51.78 -8.91
N HIS A 414 -0.37 -50.73 -8.33
CA HIS A 414 -0.76 -49.34 -8.54
C HIS A 414 -0.02 -48.67 -9.70
N VAL A 415 0.93 -49.38 -10.33
CA VAL A 415 1.74 -48.86 -11.45
C VAL A 415 1.08 -49.24 -12.77
N LYS A 416 0.68 -48.22 -13.54
CA LYS A 416 0.06 -48.37 -14.86
C LYS A 416 1.12 -48.45 -15.96
N SER A 417 1.75 -49.62 -16.10
CA SER A 417 2.73 -49.90 -17.15
C SER A 417 2.43 -51.23 -17.85
N PRO A 418 2.47 -51.30 -19.19
CA PRO A 418 2.28 -52.55 -19.94
C PRO A 418 3.49 -53.48 -19.88
N LEU A 419 4.61 -53.03 -19.32
CA LEU A 419 5.84 -53.80 -19.16
C LEU A 419 6.35 -53.66 -17.72
N ARG A 420 6.80 -54.75 -17.13
CA ARG A 420 7.49 -54.77 -15.83
C ARG A 420 8.75 -55.61 -15.97
N ALA A 421 9.89 -55.07 -15.57
CA ALA A 421 11.18 -55.74 -15.63
C ALA A 421 11.80 -55.82 -14.23
N ILE A 422 12.31 -57.00 -13.88
CA ILE A 422 12.92 -57.30 -12.57
C ILE A 422 14.29 -57.91 -12.83
N ASP A 423 15.34 -57.26 -12.35
CA ASP A 423 16.72 -57.67 -12.54
C ASP A 423 17.40 -58.03 -11.21
N GLU A 424 18.04 -59.21 -11.17
CA GLU A 424 18.88 -59.69 -10.06
C GLU A 424 18.26 -59.52 -8.65
N PHE A 425 16.96 -59.76 -8.52
CA PHE A 425 16.25 -59.57 -7.25
C PHE A 425 16.63 -60.59 -6.17
N ASP A 426 17.27 -61.69 -6.53
CA ASP A 426 17.48 -62.88 -5.70
C ASP A 426 18.91 -63.06 -5.16
N VAL A 427 19.85 -62.14 -5.45
CA VAL A 427 21.29 -62.27 -5.16
C VAL A 427 21.61 -62.53 -3.68
N HIS A 428 20.82 -61.95 -2.76
CA HIS A 428 21.03 -62.06 -1.31
C HIS A 428 19.93 -62.85 -0.57
N MET A 429 19.02 -63.49 -1.31
CA MET A 429 17.92 -64.26 -0.73
C MET A 429 18.32 -65.71 -0.48
N ASP A 430 17.80 -66.32 0.59
CA ASP A 430 17.88 -67.76 0.76
C ASP A 430 16.91 -68.47 -0.22
N PRO A 431 17.17 -69.75 -0.58
CA PRO A 431 16.39 -70.46 -1.59
C PRO A 431 14.88 -70.49 -1.33
N ARG A 432 14.47 -70.58 -0.06
CA ARG A 432 13.05 -70.64 0.31
C ARG A 432 12.35 -69.30 0.07
N ASN A 433 12.93 -68.19 0.51
CA ASN A 433 12.36 -66.86 0.27
C ASN A 433 12.38 -66.50 -1.23
N ARG A 434 13.45 -66.90 -1.94
CA ARG A 434 13.56 -66.75 -3.40
C ARG A 434 12.42 -67.45 -4.14
N ASP A 435 12.16 -68.72 -3.86
CA ASP A 435 11.07 -69.47 -4.49
C ASP A 435 9.70 -68.85 -4.18
N ALA A 436 9.49 -68.37 -2.95
CA ALA A 436 8.24 -67.71 -2.57
C ALA A 436 8.01 -66.39 -3.33
N VAL A 437 9.04 -65.53 -3.43
CA VAL A 437 8.96 -64.26 -4.18
C VAL A 437 8.77 -64.53 -5.68
N LEU A 438 9.44 -65.54 -6.25
CA LEU A 438 9.23 -65.96 -7.64
C LEU A 438 7.79 -66.37 -7.92
N ASN A 439 7.20 -67.19 -7.04
CA ASN A 439 5.82 -67.63 -7.18
C ASN A 439 4.85 -66.45 -7.12
N MET A 440 5.06 -65.48 -6.22
CA MET A 440 4.26 -64.25 -6.18
C MET A 440 4.33 -63.47 -7.49
N ILE A 441 5.53 -63.31 -8.05
CA ILE A 441 5.71 -62.62 -9.35
C ILE A 441 4.96 -63.38 -10.46
N PHE A 442 5.05 -64.70 -10.49
CA PHE A 442 4.33 -65.52 -11.47
C PHE A 442 2.81 -65.43 -11.33
N GLU A 443 2.28 -65.43 -10.10
CA GLU A 443 0.86 -65.22 -9.84
C GLU A 443 0.38 -63.85 -10.34
N MET A 444 1.14 -62.80 -10.05
CA MET A 444 0.85 -61.44 -10.53
C MET A 444 0.90 -61.36 -12.07
N ALA A 445 1.91 -61.96 -12.69
CA ALA A 445 2.06 -62.00 -14.15
C ALA A 445 0.96 -62.81 -14.84
N SER A 446 0.47 -63.87 -14.20
CA SER A 446 -0.61 -64.71 -14.73
C SER A 446 -1.99 -64.08 -14.54
N SER A 447 -2.14 -63.20 -13.56
CA SER A 447 -3.41 -62.54 -13.23
C SER A 447 -3.63 -61.25 -14.04
N ASP A 448 -2.57 -60.58 -14.48
CA ASP A 448 -2.63 -59.31 -15.21
C ASP A 448 -2.34 -59.48 -16.71
N ASN A 449 -3.41 -59.72 -17.49
CA ASN A 449 -3.31 -59.87 -18.95
C ASN A 449 -2.88 -58.59 -19.69
N ASN A 450 -2.77 -57.45 -19.00
CA ASN A 450 -2.41 -56.18 -19.60
C ASN A 450 -0.93 -55.80 -19.38
N ALA A 451 -0.15 -56.63 -18.69
CA ALA A 451 1.26 -56.36 -18.40
C ALA A 451 2.15 -57.55 -18.76
N GLN A 452 3.25 -57.27 -19.48
CA GLN A 452 4.29 -58.24 -19.75
C GLN A 452 5.38 -58.17 -18.68
N TYR A 453 5.78 -59.32 -18.14
CA TYR A 453 6.86 -59.42 -17.16
C TYR A 453 8.15 -59.94 -17.80
N VAL A 454 9.26 -59.29 -17.48
CA VAL A 454 10.62 -59.71 -17.85
C VAL A 454 11.41 -59.89 -16.56
N ILE A 455 11.85 -61.12 -16.29
CA ILE A 455 12.59 -61.44 -15.08
C ILE A 455 13.98 -61.92 -15.48
N ILE A 456 15.00 -61.33 -14.89
CA ILE A 456 16.40 -61.68 -15.07
C ILE A 456 16.91 -62.18 -13.73
N THR A 457 17.34 -63.44 -13.70
CA THR A 457 17.90 -64.09 -12.51
C THR A 457 19.09 -64.96 -12.91
N PRO A 458 20.20 -64.93 -12.14
CA PRO A 458 21.32 -65.84 -12.32
C PRO A 458 21.06 -67.22 -11.72
N GLY A 459 20.03 -67.38 -10.89
CA GLY A 459 19.76 -68.63 -10.19
C GLY A 459 18.89 -69.60 -11.00
N PRO A 460 18.86 -70.89 -10.61
CA PRO A 460 18.05 -71.90 -11.29
C PRO A 460 16.55 -71.60 -11.12
N LEU A 461 15.76 -71.86 -12.15
CA LEU A 461 14.29 -71.78 -12.10
C LEU A 461 13.74 -73.16 -11.74
N THR A 462 13.00 -73.24 -10.64
CA THR A 462 12.43 -74.47 -10.08
C THR A 462 11.05 -74.78 -10.69
N GLN A 463 10.25 -73.75 -10.93
CA GLN A 463 8.92 -73.86 -11.57
C GLN A 463 8.72 -72.70 -12.55
N LEU A 464 7.91 -72.93 -13.60
CA LEU A 464 7.59 -71.95 -14.62
C LEU A 464 6.07 -71.89 -14.81
N PRO A 465 5.47 -70.69 -14.94
CA PRO A 465 4.06 -70.57 -15.24
C PRO A 465 3.77 -70.99 -16.69
N ASP A 466 2.52 -71.43 -16.93
CA ASP A 466 2.07 -71.84 -18.25
C ASP A 466 2.19 -70.69 -19.26
N GLY A 467 2.81 -70.96 -20.42
CA GLY A 467 3.05 -69.95 -21.46
C GLY A 467 4.28 -69.05 -21.23
N ALA A 468 5.08 -69.29 -20.18
CA ALA A 468 6.35 -68.58 -19.99
C ALA A 468 7.36 -68.90 -21.10
N ASN A 469 8.06 -67.85 -21.56
CA ASN A 469 9.20 -68.00 -22.46
C ASN A 469 10.50 -67.87 -21.67
N VAL A 470 11.36 -68.89 -21.74
CA VAL A 470 12.67 -68.86 -21.08
C VAL A 470 13.75 -68.55 -22.11
N ILE A 471 14.54 -67.51 -21.84
CA ILE A 471 15.69 -67.14 -22.65
C ILE A 471 16.95 -67.40 -21.81
N VAL A 472 17.80 -68.31 -22.28
CA VAL A 472 19.07 -68.61 -21.64
C VAL A 472 20.17 -67.85 -22.36
N VAL A 473 20.91 -67.03 -21.62
CA VAL A 473 22.06 -66.28 -22.11
C VAL A 473 23.34 -66.93 -21.61
N GLN A 474 24.20 -67.39 -22.54
CA GLN A 474 25.46 -68.06 -22.22
C GLN A 474 26.64 -67.33 -22.87
N LYS A 475 27.76 -67.24 -22.14
CA LYS A 475 29.01 -66.72 -22.68
C LYS A 475 29.81 -67.85 -23.32
N VAL A 476 29.86 -67.88 -24.65
CA VAL A 476 30.58 -68.90 -25.44
C VAL A 476 31.71 -68.22 -26.21
N LYS A 477 32.96 -68.64 -25.97
CA LYS A 477 34.16 -68.12 -26.67
C LYS A 477 34.25 -66.58 -26.70
N GLY A 478 33.91 -65.93 -25.59
CA GLY A 478 33.98 -64.47 -25.46
C GLY A 478 32.81 -63.69 -26.06
N ARG A 479 31.78 -64.37 -26.59
CA ARG A 479 30.53 -63.75 -27.07
C ARG A 479 29.33 -64.22 -26.24
N SER A 480 28.40 -63.32 -25.94
CA SER A 480 27.12 -63.69 -25.32
C SER A 480 26.17 -64.20 -26.39
N VAL A 481 25.63 -65.39 -26.20
CA VAL A 481 24.67 -66.04 -27.09
C VAL A 481 23.36 -66.25 -26.31
N ALA A 482 22.25 -65.74 -26.85
CA ALA A 482 20.92 -65.93 -26.28
C ALA A 482 20.18 -67.01 -27.07
N SER A 483 19.53 -67.95 -26.37
CA SER A 483 18.73 -69.01 -26.97
C SER A 483 17.43 -69.21 -26.21
N MET A 484 16.34 -69.51 -26.92
CA MET A 484 15.06 -69.81 -26.30
C MET A 484 15.04 -71.27 -25.86
N ALA A 485 14.89 -71.51 -24.56
CA ALA A 485 14.63 -72.84 -24.02
C ALA A 485 13.13 -73.11 -24.14
N ARG A 486 12.74 -74.10 -24.96
CA ARG A 486 11.33 -74.55 -25.00
C ARG A 486 11.07 -75.38 -23.75
N GLY A 487 10.05 -74.99 -22.98
CA GLY A 487 9.69 -75.61 -21.71
C GLY A 487 9.53 -77.12 -21.82
N VAL A 488 10.50 -77.83 -21.26
CA VAL A 488 10.28 -79.14 -20.66
C VAL A 488 10.76 -78.95 -19.23
N ALA A 489 9.85 -79.07 -18.27
CA ALA A 489 10.21 -79.11 -16.86
C ALA A 489 11.37 -80.11 -16.69
N MET A 490 12.48 -79.66 -16.10
CA MET A 490 13.54 -80.55 -15.63
C MET A 490 13.16 -81.11 -14.27
#